data_AF-A0A9E6VSP7-F1
#
_entry.id   AF-A0A9E6VSP7-F1
#
_cell.length_a   1.000
_cell.length_b   1.000
_cell.length_c   1.000
_cell.angle_alpha   90.00
_cell.angle_beta   90.00
_cell.angle_gamma   90.00
#
_symmetry.space_group_name_H-M   'P 1'
#
loop_
_entity.id
_entity.type
_entity.pdbx_description
1 polymer ?
#
loop_
_entity_poly.entity_id
_entity_poly.type
_entity_poly.pdbx_seq_one_letter_code
_entity_poly.pdbx_strand_id
1 'polypeptide(L)'
;MNHGLHTVFKNFRRANSVLLACFFCWTACSEEKPVLRQVQPSFYYWKTVYDLPPDITERVRKIAGGRMYLRFFDVEWNSERADAFPVSDIVFRQQPAADTLVPVVYVTNEALREMPDTAVRALGARIFTRVAQLMTKAGNPPWPEIQLDCDWSESTKERYFALVKNVADSLHAKQKKLSVTIRLHQVKYFEKTGVPPADRGTLMFYNMGDLSDPKTKNSIYDPAVAGNYLVNFDRYPLALDLALPWFSWTVVQRNGKTAGLLNNMDEKQFAALKNVERIGAYRARVLQPQRIEGHDLQAGDLLRLEPVSLENCRAAAAQIAPYIRERNLRVIFFDLDQKQFTDETEKELEAVLAELR
;
A
#
# COMPACT_ATOMS: atom_id res chain seq x y z
N MET A 1 50.70 -27.76 -79.87
CA MET A 1 52.12 -27.66 -80.28
C MET A 1 52.78 -26.61 -79.39
N ASN A 2 53.97 -26.91 -78.83
CA ASN A 2 54.92 -26.01 -78.13
C ASN A 2 54.40 -25.22 -76.90
N HIS A 3 55.13 -25.01 -75.80
CA HIS A 3 56.29 -25.66 -75.14
C HIS A 3 55.98 -25.55 -73.60
N GLY A 4 56.38 -26.44 -72.69
CA GLY A 4 57.73 -26.60 -72.13
C GLY A 4 58.21 -25.37 -71.32
N LEU A 5 58.83 -25.44 -70.14
CA LEU A 5 59.05 -26.51 -69.13
C LEU A 5 59.87 -25.88 -67.96
N HIS A 6 59.49 -26.03 -66.68
CA HIS A 6 60.38 -25.96 -65.47
C HIS A 6 59.53 -26.32 -64.22
N THR A 7 59.61 -27.50 -63.59
CA THR A 7 60.59 -27.96 -62.56
C THR A 7 60.70 -26.97 -61.39
N VAL A 8 60.52 -27.29 -60.10
CA VAL A 8 61.03 -28.45 -59.31
C VAL A 8 60.11 -28.85 -58.12
N PHE A 9 60.02 -30.16 -57.87
CA PHE A 9 59.83 -30.91 -56.59
C PHE A 9 60.02 -30.13 -55.25
N LYS A 10 59.47 -30.46 -54.06
CA LYS A 10 58.96 -31.66 -53.33
C LYS A 10 58.24 -31.09 -52.05
N ASN A 11 57.40 -31.74 -51.24
CA ASN A 11 57.08 -33.15 -50.99
C ASN A 11 55.76 -33.28 -50.16
N PHE A 12 55.07 -34.44 -50.27
CA PHE A 12 54.35 -35.23 -49.24
C PHE A 12 53.77 -34.52 -47.98
N ARG A 13 52.56 -34.76 -47.45
CA ARG A 13 51.50 -35.82 -47.48
C ARG A 13 50.24 -35.18 -46.81
N ARG A 14 48.98 -35.66 -46.80
CA ARG A 14 48.17 -36.84 -47.21
C ARG A 14 46.73 -36.28 -47.48
N ALA A 15 45.89 -36.83 -48.36
CA ALA A 15 44.88 -37.89 -48.14
C ALA A 15 44.10 -37.82 -46.79
N ASN A 16 42.76 -37.87 -46.71
CA ASN A 16 41.71 -37.93 -47.74
C ASN A 16 40.34 -37.61 -47.10
N SER A 17 39.32 -37.39 -47.95
CA SER A 17 37.88 -37.64 -47.68
C SER A 17 37.05 -36.73 -46.75
N VAL A 18 36.04 -36.12 -47.38
CA VAL A 18 34.59 -36.15 -47.03
C VAL A 18 34.18 -35.91 -45.56
N LEU A 19 33.53 -34.76 -45.32
CA LEU A 19 32.17 -34.71 -44.77
C LEU A 19 31.57 -33.29 -44.91
N LEU A 20 30.48 -33.18 -45.67
CA LEU A 20 29.68 -31.96 -45.78
C LEU A 20 28.84 -31.83 -44.50
N ALA A 21 29.35 -31.11 -43.50
CA ALA A 21 28.68 -30.97 -42.22
C ALA A 21 27.40 -30.12 -42.35
N CYS A 22 26.25 -30.72 -42.02
CA CYS A 22 24.97 -30.04 -41.99
C CYS A 22 25.01 -28.87 -41.01
N PHE A 23 24.87 -27.63 -41.52
CA PHE A 23 24.66 -26.44 -40.70
C PHE A 23 23.23 -26.42 -40.17
N PHE A 24 22.94 -27.30 -39.20
CA PHE A 24 21.72 -27.21 -38.40
C PHE A 24 21.82 -25.95 -37.54
N CYS A 25 21.12 -24.90 -37.96
CA CYS A 25 20.89 -23.74 -37.11
C CYS A 25 20.12 -24.18 -35.87
N TRP A 26 20.82 -24.38 -34.76
CA TRP A 26 20.20 -24.35 -33.44
C TRP A 26 19.70 -22.92 -33.20
N THR A 27 18.45 -22.67 -33.61
CA THR A 27 17.62 -21.64 -33.00
C THR A 27 17.33 -22.08 -31.57
N ALA A 28 18.32 -21.84 -30.69
CA ALA A 28 18.11 -21.94 -29.26
C ALA A 28 17.12 -20.84 -28.88
N CYS A 29 15.83 -21.18 -28.90
CA CYS A 29 14.82 -20.45 -28.15
C CYS A 29 15.22 -20.52 -26.68
N SER A 30 15.96 -19.50 -26.25
CA SER A 30 16.02 -19.12 -24.85
C SER A 30 14.61 -18.66 -24.48
N GLU A 31 13.78 -19.60 -24.02
CA GLU A 31 12.70 -19.25 -23.11
C GLU A 31 13.37 -18.56 -21.92
N GLU A 32 13.30 -17.23 -21.89
CA GLU A 32 13.66 -16.47 -20.69
C GLU A 32 12.74 -16.99 -19.58
N LYS A 33 13.29 -17.81 -18.69
CA LYS A 33 12.58 -18.26 -17.49
C LYS A 33 12.04 -17.00 -16.80
N PRO A 34 10.72 -16.88 -16.56
CA PRO A 34 10.16 -15.68 -15.99
C PRO A 34 10.86 -15.39 -14.67
N VAL A 35 11.52 -14.23 -14.60
CA VAL A 35 12.20 -13.78 -13.38
C VAL A 35 11.11 -13.45 -12.37
N LEU A 36 10.86 -14.39 -11.45
CA LEU A 36 9.85 -14.28 -10.40
C LEU A 36 9.99 -12.96 -9.65
N ARG A 37 8.86 -12.30 -9.38
CA ARG A 37 8.80 -11.04 -8.66
C ARG A 37 9.19 -11.27 -7.20
N GLN A 38 10.16 -10.51 -6.70
CA GLN A 38 10.48 -10.49 -5.28
C GLN A 38 9.41 -9.68 -4.54
N VAL A 39 8.57 -10.38 -3.79
CA VAL A 39 7.51 -9.79 -2.97
C VAL A 39 7.99 -9.66 -1.53
N GLN A 40 7.90 -8.44 -1.00
CA GLN A 40 8.29 -8.08 0.36
C GLN A 40 7.03 -7.72 1.18
N PRO A 41 6.43 -8.68 1.91
CA PRO A 41 5.33 -8.41 2.83
C PRO A 41 5.67 -7.39 3.92
N SER A 42 4.65 -6.69 4.41
CA SER A 42 4.70 -5.67 5.45
C SER A 42 3.28 -5.42 5.98
N PHE A 43 3.15 -4.69 7.08
CA PHE A 43 1.84 -4.34 7.67
C PHE A 43 1.75 -2.87 8.05
N TYR A 44 0.54 -2.30 7.94
CA TYR A 44 0.18 -1.00 8.50
C TYR A 44 -0.40 -1.13 9.91
N TYR A 45 0.23 -0.47 10.89
CA TYR A 45 -0.34 -0.31 12.23
C TYR A 45 -0.91 1.12 12.38
N TRP A 46 -2.23 1.23 12.29
CA TRP A 46 -2.95 2.52 12.21
C TRP A 46 -3.65 2.91 13.51
N LYS A 47 -2.91 2.90 14.63
CA LYS A 47 -3.46 3.21 15.97
C LYS A 47 -2.54 4.18 16.71
N THR A 48 -3.12 5.15 17.42
CA THR A 48 -2.40 6.17 18.21
C THR A 48 -1.62 5.59 19.39
N VAL A 49 -1.97 4.38 19.84
CA VAL A 49 -1.22 3.65 20.88
C VAL A 49 -0.62 2.39 20.26
N TYR A 50 0.71 2.28 20.28
CA TYR A 50 1.42 1.06 19.90
C TYR A 50 1.49 0.11 21.10
N ASP A 51 0.78 -1.02 20.97
CA ASP A 51 0.56 -2.01 22.02
C ASP A 51 0.36 -3.40 21.38
N LEU A 52 1.32 -3.82 20.55
CA LEU A 52 1.25 -5.10 19.83
C LEU A 52 1.84 -6.24 20.68
N PRO A 53 1.07 -7.30 21.01
CA PRO A 53 1.56 -8.40 21.83
C PRO A 53 2.83 -9.06 21.25
N PRO A 54 3.75 -9.58 22.11
CA PRO A 54 5.00 -10.17 21.64
C PRO A 54 4.82 -11.35 20.67
N ASP A 55 3.79 -12.17 20.87
CA ASP A 55 3.43 -13.30 20.01
C ASP A 55 3.01 -12.81 18.61
N ILE A 56 2.09 -11.84 18.52
CA ILE A 56 1.69 -11.22 17.24
C ILE A 56 2.89 -10.53 16.57
N THR A 57 3.76 -9.90 17.36
CA THR A 57 4.96 -9.24 16.84
C THR A 57 5.93 -10.24 16.20
N GLU A 58 6.15 -11.41 16.81
CA GLU A 58 6.98 -12.47 16.24
C GLU A 58 6.34 -13.09 14.98
N ARG A 59 5.00 -13.27 14.97
CA ARG A 59 4.28 -13.72 13.77
C ARG A 59 4.41 -12.72 12.61
N VAL A 60 4.22 -11.43 12.88
CA VAL A 60 4.46 -10.35 11.91
C VAL A 60 5.90 -10.37 11.43
N ARG A 61 6.89 -10.56 12.30
CA ARG A 61 8.30 -10.62 11.92
C ARG A 61 8.59 -11.81 11.00
N LYS A 62 8.09 -12.99 11.33
CA LYS A 62 8.22 -14.22 10.53
C LYS A 62 7.63 -14.07 9.12
N ILE A 63 6.48 -13.40 9.00
CA ILE A 63 5.80 -13.17 7.71
C ILE A 63 6.45 -12.04 6.92
N ALA A 64 6.68 -10.88 7.55
CA ALA A 64 7.04 -9.61 6.90
C ALA A 64 8.54 -9.26 6.94
N GLY A 65 9.41 -10.16 7.43
CA GLY A 65 10.85 -9.88 7.59
C GLY A 65 11.12 -8.66 8.49
N GLY A 66 10.23 -8.40 9.45
CA GLY A 66 10.35 -7.31 10.42
C GLY A 66 10.15 -5.89 9.88
N ARG A 67 9.66 -5.68 8.65
CA ARG A 67 9.28 -4.33 8.17
C ARG A 67 7.85 -3.96 8.58
N MET A 68 7.69 -2.82 9.25
CA MET A 68 6.38 -2.31 9.69
C MET A 68 6.18 -0.83 9.32
N TYR A 69 4.96 -0.46 8.94
CA TYR A 69 4.54 0.91 8.67
C TYR A 69 3.63 1.38 9.81
N LEU A 70 4.05 2.39 10.58
CA LEU A 70 3.31 2.86 11.77
C LEU A 70 2.82 4.29 11.56
N ARG A 71 1.53 4.56 11.80
CA ARG A 71 0.98 5.92 11.78
C ARG A 71 1.47 6.72 12.99
N PHE A 72 2.46 7.59 12.76
CA PHE A 72 3.19 8.33 13.78
C PHE A 72 2.45 9.56 14.31
N PHE A 73 1.79 10.31 13.43
CA PHE A 73 0.96 11.48 13.74
C PHE A 73 0.20 11.91 12.49
N ASP A 74 -0.77 12.80 12.67
CA ASP A 74 -1.49 13.44 11.57
C ASP A 74 -1.06 14.91 11.46
N VAL A 75 -1.27 15.52 10.30
CA VAL A 75 -1.09 16.96 10.07
C VAL A 75 -2.46 17.57 9.79
N GLU A 76 -2.91 18.38 10.73
CA GLU A 76 -4.20 19.06 10.72
C GLU A 76 -4.02 20.58 10.63
N TRP A 77 -5.04 21.26 10.10
CA TRP A 77 -5.12 22.71 10.14
C TRP A 77 -5.52 23.18 11.54
N ASN A 78 -4.97 24.31 11.97
CA ASN A 78 -5.44 24.98 13.18
C ASN A 78 -5.78 26.44 12.87
N SER A 79 -7.07 26.75 12.94
CA SER A 79 -7.61 28.08 12.64
C SER A 79 -7.15 29.18 13.61
N GLU A 80 -6.85 28.85 14.87
CA GLU A 80 -6.40 29.81 15.87
C GLU A 80 -4.97 30.30 15.62
N ARG A 81 -4.10 29.40 15.12
CA ARG A 81 -2.70 29.69 14.81
C ARG A 81 -2.46 30.04 13.34
N ALA A 82 -3.46 29.84 12.48
CA ALA A 82 -3.36 29.94 11.02
C ALA A 82 -2.17 29.13 10.45
N ASP A 83 -1.93 27.93 10.99
CA ASP A 83 -0.82 27.06 10.60
C ASP A 83 -1.22 25.57 10.69
N ALA A 84 -0.60 24.73 9.86
CA ALA A 84 -0.78 23.29 9.88
C ALA A 84 0.35 22.61 10.68
N PHE A 85 0.04 21.72 11.62
CA PHE A 85 1.05 21.11 12.49
C PHE A 85 0.78 19.66 12.89
N PRO A 86 1.82 18.91 13.32
CA PRO A 86 1.68 17.55 13.84
C PRO A 86 0.76 17.45 15.07
N VAL A 87 -0.23 16.58 15.01
CA VAL A 87 -1.20 16.28 16.08
C VAL A 87 -1.35 14.78 16.29
N SER A 88 -1.92 14.40 17.44
CA SER A 88 -2.26 13.01 17.75
C SER A 88 -1.07 12.04 17.65
N ASP A 89 0.07 12.44 18.22
CA ASP A 89 1.31 11.64 18.38
C ASP A 89 1.04 10.16 18.74
N ILE A 90 1.78 9.25 18.12
CA ILE A 90 1.86 7.85 18.54
C ILE A 90 2.50 7.71 19.94
N VAL A 91 1.89 6.87 20.77
CA VAL A 91 2.33 6.53 22.13
C VAL A 91 2.77 5.07 22.16
N PHE A 92 4.05 4.82 22.45
CA PHE A 92 4.60 3.48 22.59
C PHE A 92 4.41 2.98 24.02
N ARG A 93 3.58 1.93 24.23
CA ARG A 93 3.52 1.20 25.52
C ARG A 93 4.69 0.23 25.68
N GLN A 94 5.19 -0.26 24.56
CA GLN A 94 6.38 -1.11 24.43
C GLN A 94 7.14 -0.72 23.17
N GLN A 95 8.41 -1.12 23.08
CA GLN A 95 9.20 -0.87 21.88
C GLN A 95 8.71 -1.73 20.71
N PRO A 96 8.65 -1.19 19.47
CA PRO A 96 8.33 -1.99 18.30
C PRO A 96 9.52 -2.90 17.96
N ALA A 97 9.34 -4.22 18.05
CA ALA A 97 10.36 -5.19 17.63
C ALA A 97 10.37 -5.38 16.10
N ALA A 98 10.54 -4.26 15.38
CA ALA A 98 10.66 -4.20 13.94
C ALA A 98 12.14 -4.10 13.52
N ASP A 99 12.56 -4.97 12.61
CA ASP A 99 13.89 -4.89 11.96
C ASP A 99 14.00 -3.65 11.06
N THR A 100 12.86 -3.12 10.59
CA THR A 100 12.79 -1.84 9.87
C THR A 100 11.46 -1.15 10.15
N LEU A 101 11.52 0.11 10.57
CA LEU A 101 10.34 0.92 10.87
C LEU A 101 10.17 2.03 9.83
N VAL A 102 8.99 2.08 9.21
CA VAL A 102 8.58 3.18 8.32
C VAL A 102 7.54 4.04 9.03
N PRO A 103 7.92 5.19 9.60
CA PRO A 103 6.96 6.17 10.12
C PRO A 103 6.08 6.70 8.97
N VAL A 104 4.77 6.60 9.15
CA VAL A 104 3.74 7.14 8.26
C VAL A 104 3.15 8.39 8.89
N VAL A 105 3.02 9.46 8.10
CA VAL A 105 2.43 10.73 8.52
C VAL A 105 1.23 11.02 7.63
N TYR A 106 0.03 11.05 8.21
CA TYR A 106 -1.18 11.40 7.49
C TYR A 106 -1.28 12.93 7.34
N VAL A 107 -1.61 13.42 6.16
CA VAL A 107 -1.78 14.85 5.89
C VAL A 107 -3.21 15.09 5.42
N THR A 108 -3.97 15.84 6.22
CA THR A 108 -5.35 16.16 5.88
C THR A 108 -5.43 17.10 4.68
N ASN A 109 -6.46 16.93 3.85
CA ASN A 109 -6.74 17.87 2.76
C ASN A 109 -7.10 19.27 3.28
N GLU A 110 -7.60 19.40 4.51
CA GLU A 110 -7.87 20.69 5.13
C GLU A 110 -6.56 21.46 5.41
N ALA A 111 -5.57 20.80 6.04
CA ALA A 111 -4.23 21.38 6.19
C ALA A 111 -3.64 21.87 4.86
N LEU A 112 -3.87 21.15 3.75
CA LEU A 112 -3.39 21.56 2.42
C LEU A 112 -4.22 22.70 1.79
N ARG A 113 -5.52 22.81 2.06
CA ARG A 113 -6.36 23.88 1.50
C ARG A 113 -6.13 25.22 2.18
N GLU A 114 -6.03 25.21 3.51
CA GLU A 114 -6.00 26.43 4.31
C GLU A 114 -4.58 26.99 4.54
N MET A 115 -3.55 26.12 4.56
CA MET A 115 -2.17 26.55 4.78
C MET A 115 -1.64 27.43 3.63
N PRO A 116 -1.01 28.58 3.92
CA PRO A 116 -0.38 29.41 2.91
C PRO A 116 0.87 28.74 2.32
N ASP A 117 1.14 28.97 1.03
CA ASP A 117 2.25 28.34 0.30
C ASP A 117 3.63 28.59 0.95
N THR A 118 3.79 29.72 1.64
CA THR A 118 5.00 30.08 2.40
C THR A 118 5.28 29.17 3.59
N ALA A 119 4.26 28.54 4.19
CA ALA A 119 4.40 27.65 5.33
C ALA A 119 4.79 26.21 4.94
N VAL A 120 4.61 25.80 3.68
CA VAL A 120 4.88 24.43 3.19
C VAL A 120 6.31 23.96 3.53
N ARG A 121 7.32 24.84 3.34
CA ARG A 121 8.72 24.52 3.66
C ARG A 121 8.92 24.30 5.17
N ALA A 122 8.32 25.14 6.00
CA ALA A 122 8.40 25.04 7.45
C ALA A 122 7.70 23.75 7.95
N LEU A 123 6.53 23.42 7.39
CA LEU A 123 5.83 22.17 7.68
C LEU A 123 6.70 20.94 7.33
N GLY A 124 7.35 20.90 6.16
CA GLY A 124 8.22 19.78 5.79
C GLY A 124 9.35 19.55 6.81
N ALA A 125 9.99 20.63 7.29
CA ALA A 125 11.01 20.56 8.34
C ALA A 125 10.44 20.11 9.70
N ARG A 126 9.23 20.58 10.07
CA ARG A 126 8.52 20.14 11.29
C ARG A 126 8.18 18.65 11.24
N ILE A 127 7.70 18.14 10.10
CA ILE A 127 7.41 16.71 9.90
C ILE A 127 8.67 15.88 10.14
N PHE A 128 9.78 16.19 9.45
CA PHE A 128 11.04 15.45 9.62
C PHE A 128 11.53 15.48 11.07
N THR A 129 11.50 16.67 11.70
CA THR A 129 11.92 16.83 13.10
C THR A 129 11.05 16.02 14.05
N ARG A 130 9.72 16.02 13.85
CA ARG A 130 8.79 15.27 14.70
C ARG A 130 8.92 13.76 14.53
N VAL A 131 9.10 13.28 13.30
CA VAL A 131 9.41 11.88 13.04
C VAL A 131 10.70 11.47 13.76
N ALA A 132 11.78 12.24 13.63
CA ALA A 132 13.04 11.94 14.31
C ALA A 132 12.89 11.90 15.85
N GLN A 133 12.13 12.81 16.46
CA GLN A 133 11.81 12.78 17.90
C GLN A 133 11.05 11.51 18.31
N LEU A 134 10.07 11.08 17.52
CA LEU A 134 9.26 9.89 17.78
C LEU A 134 10.04 8.59 17.54
N MET A 135 10.94 8.56 16.55
CA MET A 135 11.87 7.45 16.32
C MET A 135 12.75 7.20 17.55
N THR A 136 13.22 8.26 18.23
CA THR A 136 13.97 8.12 19.50
C THR A 136 13.11 7.47 20.60
N LYS A 137 11.82 7.82 20.71
CA LYS A 137 10.90 7.16 21.66
C LYS A 137 10.69 5.68 21.31
N ALA A 138 10.66 5.37 20.01
CA ALA A 138 10.55 4.03 19.44
C ALA A 138 11.84 3.19 19.49
N GLY A 139 12.86 3.61 20.27
CA GLY A 139 14.12 2.88 20.41
C GLY A 139 15.09 3.05 19.23
N ASN A 140 14.76 3.90 18.26
CA ASN A 140 15.50 4.20 17.03
C ASN A 140 15.96 2.96 16.21
N PRO A 141 15.05 2.00 15.90
CA PRO A 141 15.33 0.93 14.94
C PRO A 141 15.61 1.51 13.54
N PRO A 142 16.18 0.74 12.60
CA PRO A 142 16.46 1.20 11.25
C PRO A 142 15.22 1.79 10.56
N TRP A 143 15.28 3.07 10.21
CA TRP A 143 14.20 3.79 9.53
C TRP A 143 14.70 4.40 8.21
N PRO A 144 14.85 3.61 7.13
CA PRO A 144 15.40 4.08 5.86
C PRO A 144 14.44 4.99 5.09
N GLU A 145 13.19 5.13 5.54
CA GLU A 145 12.10 5.75 4.81
C GLU A 145 11.14 6.49 5.74
N ILE A 146 10.51 7.56 5.24
CA ILE A 146 9.24 8.10 5.78
C ILE A 146 8.18 7.88 4.69
N GLN A 147 6.94 7.63 5.09
CA GLN A 147 5.79 7.67 4.18
C GLN A 147 4.86 8.85 4.51
N LEU A 148 4.37 9.56 3.49
CA LEU A 148 3.26 10.52 3.65
C LEU A 148 1.97 9.90 3.11
N ASP A 149 0.94 9.82 3.94
CA ASP A 149 -0.40 9.44 3.50
C ASP A 149 -1.24 10.68 3.22
N CYS A 150 -1.77 10.83 2.01
CA CYS A 150 -2.65 11.93 1.66
C CYS A 150 -3.53 11.62 0.45
N ASP A 151 -4.83 11.82 0.59
CA ASP A 151 -5.80 11.70 -0.50
C ASP A 151 -5.88 13.00 -1.32
N TRP A 152 -4.75 13.46 -1.87
CA TRP A 152 -4.68 14.77 -2.53
C TRP A 152 -5.61 14.86 -3.75
N SER A 153 -6.08 16.08 -4.03
CA SER A 153 -7.03 16.40 -5.09
C SER A 153 -6.43 17.38 -6.10
N GLU A 154 -7.13 17.65 -7.21
CA GLU A 154 -6.69 18.64 -8.20
C GLU A 154 -6.47 20.05 -7.60
N SER A 155 -7.20 20.42 -6.53
CA SER A 155 -7.04 21.71 -5.85
C SER A 155 -5.98 21.71 -4.74
N THR A 156 -5.53 20.54 -4.26
CA THR A 156 -4.50 20.41 -3.21
C THR A 156 -3.15 19.90 -3.73
N LYS A 157 -3.08 19.42 -4.98
CA LYS A 157 -1.87 18.77 -5.55
C LYS A 157 -0.60 19.63 -5.50
N GLU A 158 -0.68 20.92 -5.83
CA GLU A 158 0.54 21.75 -5.94
C GLU A 158 1.22 21.93 -4.58
N ARG A 159 0.45 22.21 -3.53
CA ARG A 159 0.94 22.30 -2.15
C ARG A 159 1.38 20.95 -1.61
N TYR A 160 0.65 19.88 -1.93
CA TYR A 160 1.07 18.53 -1.55
C TYR A 160 2.40 18.15 -2.20
N PHE A 161 2.59 18.40 -3.49
CA PHE A 161 3.82 18.07 -4.20
C PHE A 161 5.00 18.94 -3.74
N ALA A 162 4.75 20.22 -3.43
CA ALA A 162 5.73 21.06 -2.76
C ALA A 162 6.11 20.50 -1.37
N LEU A 163 5.15 20.01 -0.57
CA LEU A 163 5.42 19.38 0.72
C LEU A 163 6.23 18.09 0.56
N VAL A 164 5.80 17.18 -0.32
CA VAL A 164 6.48 15.93 -0.68
C VAL A 164 7.93 16.23 -1.07
N LYS A 165 8.17 17.22 -1.94
CA LYS A 165 9.53 17.60 -2.34
C LYS A 165 10.38 18.09 -1.16
N ASN A 166 9.86 18.98 -0.31
CA ASN A 166 10.61 19.49 0.84
C ASN A 166 10.98 18.37 1.85
N VAL A 167 10.09 17.40 2.05
CA VAL A 167 10.36 16.22 2.90
C VAL A 167 11.36 15.27 2.22
N ALA A 168 11.24 15.04 0.91
CA ALA A 168 12.17 14.23 0.13
C ALA A 168 13.60 14.80 0.16
N ASP A 169 13.76 16.10 -0.12
CA ASP A 169 15.05 16.80 -0.07
C ASP A 169 15.73 16.60 1.30
N SER A 170 14.96 16.71 2.38
CA SER A 170 15.43 16.53 3.76
C SER A 170 15.88 15.08 4.06
N LEU A 171 15.21 14.10 3.46
CA LEU A 171 15.52 12.67 3.63
C LEU A 171 16.70 12.23 2.76
N HIS A 172 16.77 12.71 1.52
CA HIS A 172 17.85 12.42 0.58
C HIS A 172 19.19 12.94 1.12
N ALA A 173 19.20 14.11 1.76
CA ALA A 173 20.36 14.65 2.49
C ALA A 173 20.82 13.77 3.68
N LYS A 174 20.04 12.76 4.07
CA LYS A 174 20.35 11.74 5.09
C LYS A 174 20.41 10.32 4.53
N GLN A 175 20.49 10.16 3.20
CA GLN A 175 20.47 8.87 2.49
C GLN A 175 19.22 8.01 2.79
N LYS A 176 18.11 8.67 3.15
CA LYS A 176 16.78 8.06 3.37
C LYS A 176 15.88 8.29 2.15
N LYS A 177 14.72 7.63 2.14
CA LYS A 177 13.73 7.65 1.06
C LYS A 177 12.39 8.21 1.51
N LEU A 178 11.60 8.72 0.57
CA LEU A 178 10.22 9.11 0.78
C LEU A 178 9.30 8.26 -0.09
N SER A 179 8.31 7.61 0.53
CA SER A 179 7.15 7.09 -0.20
C SER A 179 5.88 7.90 0.10
N VAL A 180 4.89 7.72 -0.75
CA VAL A 180 3.57 8.34 -0.61
C VAL A 180 2.48 7.31 -0.87
N THR A 181 1.36 7.39 -0.16
CA THR A 181 0.18 6.59 -0.55
C THR A 181 -0.47 7.17 -1.80
N ILE A 182 -1.17 6.34 -2.57
CA ILE A 182 -1.79 6.71 -3.85
C ILE A 182 -3.13 5.97 -3.96
N ARG A 183 -4.18 6.68 -4.38
CA ARG A 183 -5.50 6.12 -4.70
C ARG A 183 -5.58 5.62 -6.14
N LEU A 184 -6.41 4.62 -6.35
CA LEU A 184 -6.83 4.12 -7.66
C LEU A 184 -7.19 5.23 -8.68
N HIS A 185 -7.92 6.26 -8.25
CA HIS A 185 -8.33 7.35 -9.13
C HIS A 185 -7.15 8.28 -9.53
N GLN A 186 -6.14 8.42 -8.67
CA GLN A 186 -4.94 9.24 -8.94
C GLN A 186 -3.99 8.56 -9.94
N VAL A 187 -3.99 7.21 -9.99
CA VAL A 187 -3.33 6.47 -11.09
C VAL A 187 -4.12 6.62 -12.39
N LYS A 188 -5.43 6.35 -12.36
CA LYS A 188 -6.30 6.41 -13.54
C LYS A 188 -6.30 7.79 -14.21
N TYR A 189 -6.27 8.88 -13.44
CA TYR A 189 -6.35 10.26 -13.94
C TYR A 189 -5.07 11.08 -13.67
N PHE A 190 -3.90 10.44 -13.66
CA PHE A 190 -2.62 11.07 -13.27
C PHE A 190 -2.25 12.33 -14.07
N GLU A 191 -2.72 12.47 -15.31
CA GLU A 191 -2.55 13.68 -16.13
C GLU A 191 -3.24 14.91 -15.51
N LYS A 192 -4.29 14.71 -14.70
CA LYS A 192 -5.03 15.77 -13.98
C LYS A 192 -4.59 15.88 -12.53
N THR A 193 -4.59 14.76 -11.80
CA THR A 193 -4.22 14.70 -10.38
C THR A 193 -2.72 14.91 -10.15
N GLY A 194 -1.92 14.74 -11.19
CA GLY A 194 -0.46 14.81 -11.15
C GLY A 194 0.19 13.55 -10.59
N VAL A 195 1.52 13.53 -10.60
CA VAL A 195 2.35 12.48 -10.01
C VAL A 195 3.24 13.11 -8.94
N PRO A 196 3.20 12.66 -7.67
CA PRO A 196 3.97 13.26 -6.59
C PRO A 196 5.47 13.01 -6.76
N PRO A 197 6.35 13.98 -6.42
CA PRO A 197 7.80 13.88 -6.56
C PRO A 197 8.44 13.07 -5.41
N ALA A 198 8.02 11.82 -5.25
CA ALA A 198 8.50 10.87 -4.25
C ALA A 198 9.41 9.79 -4.88
N ASP A 199 10.08 8.97 -4.06
CA ASP A 199 10.90 7.86 -4.56
C ASP A 199 10.03 6.68 -5.04
N ARG A 200 8.94 6.38 -4.33
CA ARG A 200 7.96 5.32 -4.66
C ARG A 200 6.55 5.70 -4.21
N GLY A 201 5.55 5.21 -4.93
CA GLY A 201 4.15 5.22 -4.53
C GLY A 201 3.76 3.95 -3.79
N THR A 202 2.71 4.00 -2.98
CA THR A 202 2.01 2.82 -2.45
C THR A 202 0.54 2.91 -2.86
N LEU A 203 0.14 2.10 -3.81
CA LEU A 203 -1.25 2.04 -4.26
C LEU A 203 -2.13 1.39 -3.19
N MET A 204 -3.05 2.17 -2.63
CA MET A 204 -4.15 1.66 -1.81
C MET A 204 -5.17 1.00 -2.72
N PHE A 205 -5.10 -0.33 -2.88
CA PHE A 205 -6.01 -1.10 -3.72
C PHE A 205 -7.29 -1.49 -2.97
N TYR A 206 -7.91 -0.48 -2.34
CA TYR A 206 -9.09 -0.58 -1.49
C TYR A 206 -9.75 0.80 -1.27
N ASN A 207 -10.90 0.81 -0.61
CA ASN A 207 -11.77 1.98 -0.37
C ASN A 207 -12.18 2.64 -1.69
N MET A 208 -12.88 1.86 -2.51
CA MET A 208 -13.21 2.14 -3.92
C MET A 208 -14.70 2.38 -4.18
N GLY A 209 -15.58 1.92 -3.29
CA GLY A 209 -17.03 2.05 -3.43
C GLY A 209 -17.62 3.23 -2.65
N ASP A 210 -18.87 3.58 -2.97
CA ASP A 210 -19.60 4.66 -2.27
C ASP A 210 -20.15 4.16 -0.92
N LEU A 211 -19.74 4.83 0.16
CA LEU A 211 -20.18 4.57 1.53
C LEU A 211 -21.65 4.95 1.78
N SER A 212 -22.21 5.88 1.02
CA SER A 212 -23.60 6.35 1.12
C SER A 212 -24.56 5.62 0.18
N ASP A 213 -24.11 5.08 -0.95
CA ASP A 213 -24.99 4.30 -1.85
C ASP A 213 -25.52 3.03 -1.13
N PRO A 214 -26.84 2.87 -0.96
CA PRO A 214 -27.42 1.67 -0.34
C PRO A 214 -27.17 0.38 -1.14
N LYS A 215 -26.92 0.48 -2.45
CA LYS A 215 -26.61 -0.65 -3.35
C LYS A 215 -25.21 -1.21 -3.13
N THR A 216 -24.26 -0.40 -2.65
CA THR A 216 -22.92 -0.87 -2.29
C THR A 216 -23.02 -2.03 -1.30
N LYS A 217 -22.37 -3.15 -1.65
CA LYS A 217 -22.28 -4.34 -0.81
C LYS A 217 -21.09 -4.26 0.12
N ASN A 218 -19.93 -3.94 -0.45
CA ASN A 218 -18.66 -3.69 0.22
C ASN A 218 -18.00 -2.51 -0.52
N SER A 219 -17.58 -1.48 0.21
CA SER A 219 -16.91 -0.29 -0.33
C SER A 219 -15.39 -0.39 -0.23
N ILE A 220 -14.88 -1.25 0.65
CA ILE A 220 -13.46 -1.55 0.80
C ILE A 220 -12.95 -2.25 -0.46
N TYR A 221 -13.61 -3.33 -0.89
CA TYR A 221 -13.26 -4.07 -2.10
C TYR A 221 -14.49 -4.66 -2.82
N ASP A 222 -14.63 -4.33 -4.10
CA ASP A 222 -15.54 -4.97 -5.04
C ASP A 222 -14.81 -5.16 -6.39
N PRO A 223 -14.69 -6.40 -6.92
CA PRO A 223 -13.90 -6.65 -8.13
C PRO A 223 -14.37 -5.88 -9.37
N ALA A 224 -15.67 -5.62 -9.51
CA ALA A 224 -16.21 -4.89 -10.66
C ALA A 224 -15.91 -3.39 -10.54
N VAL A 225 -16.01 -2.83 -9.33
CA VAL A 225 -15.60 -1.44 -9.06
C VAL A 225 -14.09 -1.29 -9.26
N ALA A 226 -13.27 -2.20 -8.74
CA ALA A 226 -11.82 -2.20 -8.91
C ALA A 226 -11.42 -2.18 -10.38
N GLY A 227 -12.03 -3.05 -11.20
CA GLY A 227 -11.76 -3.15 -12.64
C GLY A 227 -11.94 -1.83 -13.40
N ASN A 228 -12.89 -0.98 -12.99
CA ASN A 228 -13.09 0.33 -13.59
C ASN A 228 -11.92 1.32 -13.35
N TYR A 229 -11.03 1.04 -12.41
CA TYR A 229 -9.86 1.85 -12.10
C TYR A 229 -8.53 1.31 -12.65
N LEU A 230 -8.49 0.09 -13.19
CA LEU A 230 -7.29 -0.57 -13.73
C LEU A 230 -6.91 -0.03 -15.12
N VAL A 231 -6.61 1.28 -15.17
CA VAL A 231 -6.36 2.06 -16.39
C VAL A 231 -5.11 2.93 -16.18
N ASN A 232 -4.32 3.14 -17.24
CA ASN A 232 -3.09 3.96 -17.24
C ASN A 232 -1.94 3.47 -16.33
N PHE A 233 -2.04 2.28 -15.72
CA PHE A 233 -0.94 1.64 -14.97
C PHE A 233 0.33 1.44 -15.82
N ASP A 234 0.14 1.27 -17.12
CA ASP A 234 1.20 1.15 -18.11
C ASP A 234 1.93 2.47 -18.42
N ARG A 235 1.31 3.61 -18.05
CA ARG A 235 1.74 4.98 -18.33
C ARG A 235 2.11 5.76 -17.05
N TYR A 236 1.69 5.29 -15.89
CA TYR A 236 1.98 5.91 -14.59
C TYR A 236 3.49 5.81 -14.30
N PRO A 237 4.22 6.94 -14.14
CA PRO A 237 5.68 6.93 -14.17
C PRO A 237 6.36 6.70 -12.82
N LEU A 238 5.62 6.79 -11.70
CA LEU A 238 6.15 6.55 -10.35
C LEU A 238 5.95 5.08 -9.97
N ALA A 239 7.04 4.38 -9.63
CA ALA A 239 7.03 2.97 -9.26
C ALA A 239 6.10 2.70 -8.07
N LEU A 240 5.29 1.64 -8.17
CA LEU A 240 4.22 1.33 -7.23
C LEU A 240 4.55 0.11 -6.35
N ASP A 241 4.47 0.33 -5.04
CA ASP A 241 4.16 -0.70 -4.05
C ASP A 241 2.64 -0.88 -3.93
N LEU A 242 2.21 -1.96 -3.30
CA LEU A 242 0.81 -2.34 -3.18
C LEU A 242 0.39 -2.38 -1.72
N ALA A 243 -0.74 -1.76 -1.39
CA ALA A 243 -1.42 -1.97 -0.12
C ALA A 243 -2.75 -2.71 -0.35
N LEU A 244 -2.98 -3.76 0.43
CA LEU A 244 -4.13 -4.67 0.30
C LEU A 244 -5.05 -4.61 1.53
N PRO A 245 -6.39 -4.70 1.35
CA PRO A 245 -7.35 -4.61 2.44
C PRO A 245 -7.51 -5.93 3.19
N TRP A 246 -6.88 -6.05 4.35
CA TRP A 246 -7.21 -7.07 5.35
C TRP A 246 -7.77 -6.39 6.59
N PHE A 247 -8.99 -5.87 6.47
CA PHE A 247 -9.72 -5.22 7.57
C PHE A 247 -11.22 -5.27 7.32
N SER A 248 -12.00 -4.85 8.32
CA SER A 248 -13.45 -4.70 8.21
C SER A 248 -13.89 -3.40 8.87
N TRP A 249 -15.02 -2.86 8.41
CA TRP A 249 -15.72 -1.80 9.13
C TRP A 249 -17.23 -2.02 9.10
N THR A 250 -17.95 -1.33 9.98
CA THR A 250 -19.40 -1.15 9.84
C THR A 250 -19.68 0.30 9.46
N VAL A 251 -20.23 0.50 8.28
CA VAL A 251 -20.69 1.82 7.80
C VAL A 251 -21.99 2.17 8.52
N VAL A 252 -21.99 3.31 9.21
CA VAL A 252 -23.18 3.91 9.82
C VAL A 252 -23.80 4.86 8.80
N GLN A 253 -25.05 4.64 8.43
CA GLN A 253 -25.82 5.49 7.53
C GLN A 253 -27.01 6.13 8.26
N ARG A 254 -27.11 7.46 8.20
CA ARG A 254 -28.18 8.27 8.78
C ARG A 254 -28.78 9.14 7.69
N ASN A 255 -30.11 9.08 7.51
CA ASN A 255 -30.84 9.86 6.48
C ASN A 255 -30.25 9.73 5.06
N GLY A 256 -29.80 8.53 4.68
CA GLY A 256 -29.21 8.25 3.36
C GLY A 256 -27.78 8.76 3.16
N LYS A 257 -27.07 9.17 4.22
CA LYS A 257 -25.67 9.60 4.18
C LYS A 257 -24.82 8.84 5.19
N THR A 258 -23.54 8.67 4.90
CA THR A 258 -22.57 8.15 5.87
C THR A 258 -22.44 9.09 7.06
N ALA A 259 -22.62 8.55 8.27
CA ALA A 259 -22.54 9.26 9.54
C ALA A 259 -21.35 8.80 10.40
N GLY A 260 -20.71 7.68 10.05
CA GLY A 260 -19.55 7.15 10.76
C GLY A 260 -19.08 5.79 10.22
N LEU A 261 -17.94 5.33 10.71
CA LEU A 261 -17.31 4.06 10.38
C LEU A 261 -16.84 3.41 11.69
N LEU A 262 -17.44 2.27 12.05
CA LEU A 262 -16.98 1.47 13.20
C LEU A 262 -15.85 0.56 12.69
N ASN A 263 -14.60 0.94 12.95
CA ASN A 263 -13.43 0.26 12.40
C ASN A 263 -13.11 -1.03 13.17
N ASN A 264 -12.66 -2.06 12.45
CA ASN A 264 -12.19 -3.35 12.98
C ASN A 264 -13.25 -4.12 13.78
N MET A 265 -14.53 -3.91 13.43
CA MET A 265 -15.64 -4.75 13.88
C MET A 265 -15.71 -6.01 13.03
N ASP A 266 -15.49 -7.18 13.63
CA ASP A 266 -15.62 -8.47 12.94
C ASP A 266 -17.08 -8.97 12.86
N GLU A 267 -17.32 -10.07 12.14
CA GLU A 267 -18.67 -10.64 11.98
C GLU A 267 -19.29 -11.12 13.30
N LYS A 268 -18.49 -11.60 14.25
CA LYS A 268 -18.96 -12.08 15.57
C LYS A 268 -19.39 -10.90 16.43
N GLN A 269 -18.59 -9.83 16.46
CA GLN A 269 -18.92 -8.55 17.08
C GLN A 269 -20.20 -7.97 16.46
N PHE A 270 -20.29 -7.92 15.13
CA PHE A 270 -21.48 -7.43 14.43
C PHE A 270 -22.71 -8.27 14.74
N ALA A 271 -22.62 -9.61 14.77
CA ALA A 271 -23.71 -10.51 15.13
C ALA A 271 -24.13 -10.39 16.61
N ALA A 272 -23.21 -10.04 17.51
CA ALA A 272 -23.46 -9.83 18.92
C ALA A 272 -24.08 -8.44 19.27
N LEU A 273 -24.20 -7.53 18.30
CA LEU A 273 -24.84 -6.21 18.51
C LEU A 273 -26.24 -6.34 19.13
N LYS A 274 -26.49 -5.54 20.17
CA LYS A 274 -27.77 -5.41 20.87
C LYS A 274 -28.51 -4.16 20.39
N ASN A 275 -29.79 -4.04 20.75
CA ASN A 275 -30.65 -2.91 20.37
C ASN A 275 -30.65 -2.62 18.85
N VAL A 276 -30.57 -3.68 18.05
CA VAL A 276 -30.64 -3.65 16.59
C VAL A 276 -31.62 -4.68 16.05
N GLU A 277 -32.29 -4.33 14.97
CA GLU A 277 -33.08 -5.24 14.11
C GLU A 277 -32.18 -5.76 12.99
N ARG A 278 -32.20 -7.08 12.73
CA ARG A 278 -31.46 -7.67 11.60
C ARG A 278 -32.29 -7.55 10.33
N ILE A 279 -31.74 -6.90 9.31
CA ILE A 279 -32.37 -6.70 8.00
C ILE A 279 -31.56 -7.35 6.85
N GLY A 280 -30.58 -8.18 7.21
CA GLY A 280 -29.74 -8.98 6.31
C GLY A 280 -28.53 -9.54 7.07
N ALA A 281 -27.75 -10.43 6.45
CA ALA A 281 -26.56 -11.01 7.08
C ALA A 281 -25.57 -9.93 7.58
N TYR A 282 -25.31 -8.95 6.72
CA TYR A 282 -24.40 -7.83 6.99
C TYR A 282 -25.12 -6.49 7.13
N ARG A 283 -26.43 -6.49 7.41
CA ARG A 283 -27.21 -5.24 7.58
C ARG A 283 -28.10 -5.28 8.82
N ALA A 284 -28.07 -4.21 9.59
CA ALA A 284 -28.91 -4.03 10.76
C ALA A 284 -29.47 -2.60 10.84
N ARG A 285 -30.55 -2.40 11.60
CA ARG A 285 -31.14 -1.09 11.91
C ARG A 285 -31.10 -0.87 13.42
N VAL A 286 -30.64 0.29 13.86
CA VAL A 286 -30.59 0.65 15.28
C VAL A 286 -31.99 0.94 15.81
N LEU A 287 -32.39 0.27 16.89
CA LEU A 287 -33.72 0.40 17.50
C LEU A 287 -33.78 1.49 18.57
N GLN A 288 -32.69 1.70 19.30
CA GLN A 288 -32.58 2.70 20.37
C GLN A 288 -31.20 3.37 20.30
N PRO A 289 -31.07 4.66 20.70
CA PRO A 289 -29.78 5.33 20.73
C PRO A 289 -28.78 4.58 21.60
N GLN A 290 -27.55 4.41 21.11
CA GLN A 290 -26.48 3.70 21.81
C GLN A 290 -25.10 4.14 21.33
N ARG A 291 -24.10 4.04 22.21
CA ARG A 291 -22.70 4.35 21.87
C ARG A 291 -21.93 3.06 21.61
N ILE A 292 -21.31 2.95 20.44
CA ILE A 292 -20.52 1.78 20.03
C ILE A 292 -19.16 2.24 19.51
N GLU A 293 -18.07 1.68 20.07
CA GLU A 293 -16.68 1.97 19.67
C GLU A 293 -16.35 3.48 19.56
N GLY A 294 -16.99 4.29 20.41
CA GLY A 294 -16.81 5.75 20.45
C GLY A 294 -17.81 6.57 19.61
N HIS A 295 -18.63 5.92 18.77
CA HIS A 295 -19.63 6.57 17.91
C HIS A 295 -21.03 6.55 18.55
N ASP A 296 -21.74 7.68 18.46
CA ASP A 296 -23.11 7.82 18.96
C ASP A 296 -24.13 7.49 17.84
N LEU A 297 -24.75 6.32 17.96
CA LEU A 297 -25.78 5.81 17.06
C LEU A 297 -27.17 6.29 17.50
N GLN A 298 -28.03 6.60 16.54
CA GLN A 298 -29.41 7.04 16.74
C GLN A 298 -30.39 5.95 16.31
N ALA A 299 -31.60 5.94 16.89
CA ALA A 299 -32.67 5.08 16.42
C ALA A 299 -33.00 5.38 14.94
N GLY A 300 -33.10 4.33 14.13
CA GLY A 300 -33.28 4.43 12.67
C GLY A 300 -31.99 4.39 11.85
N ASP A 301 -30.80 4.56 12.46
CA ASP A 301 -29.53 4.40 11.75
C ASP A 301 -29.42 3.01 11.12
N LEU A 302 -28.94 2.95 9.89
CA LEU A 302 -28.63 1.69 9.20
C LEU A 302 -27.14 1.38 9.37
N LEU A 303 -26.85 0.12 9.68
CA LEU A 303 -25.51 -0.41 9.84
C LEU A 303 -25.25 -1.41 8.70
N ARG A 304 -24.16 -1.22 7.96
CA ARG A 304 -23.67 -2.16 6.93
C ARG A 304 -22.28 -2.65 7.30
N LEU A 305 -22.15 -3.90 7.72
CA LEU A 305 -20.85 -4.54 7.88
C LEU A 305 -20.24 -4.79 6.49
N GLU A 306 -18.96 -4.51 6.35
CA GLU A 306 -18.19 -4.81 5.15
C GLU A 306 -16.93 -5.57 5.57
N PRO A 307 -16.99 -6.91 5.64
CA PRO A 307 -15.84 -7.74 5.97
C PRO A 307 -14.96 -7.95 4.73
N VAL A 308 -13.64 -8.02 4.93
CA VAL A 308 -12.69 -8.43 3.87
C VAL A 308 -11.82 -9.56 4.42
N SER A 309 -12.04 -10.77 3.91
CA SER A 309 -11.27 -11.96 4.29
C SER A 309 -9.94 -12.05 3.53
N LEU A 310 -9.04 -12.95 3.94
CA LEU A 310 -7.83 -13.22 3.17
C LEU A 310 -8.11 -13.83 1.78
N GLU A 311 -9.27 -14.46 1.57
CA GLU A 311 -9.75 -14.83 0.23
C GLU A 311 -10.06 -13.59 -0.62
N ASN A 312 -10.68 -12.56 -0.04
CA ASN A 312 -10.88 -11.29 -0.73
C ASN A 312 -9.54 -10.57 -1.00
N CYS A 313 -8.59 -10.59 -0.04
CA CYS A 313 -7.22 -10.10 -0.25
C CYS A 313 -6.54 -10.80 -1.42
N ARG A 314 -6.69 -12.13 -1.52
CA ARG A 314 -6.12 -12.96 -2.58
C ARG A 314 -6.75 -12.64 -3.93
N ALA A 315 -8.07 -12.50 -3.98
CA ALA A 315 -8.76 -12.06 -5.20
C ALA A 315 -8.30 -10.66 -5.65
N ALA A 316 -8.10 -9.73 -4.70
CA ALA A 316 -7.59 -8.40 -4.97
C ALA A 316 -6.14 -8.43 -5.51
N ALA A 317 -5.27 -9.24 -4.88
CA ALA A 317 -3.90 -9.48 -5.30
C ALA A 317 -3.82 -10.06 -6.73
N ALA A 318 -4.60 -11.11 -7.02
CA ALA A 318 -4.68 -11.71 -8.36
C ALA A 318 -5.22 -10.73 -9.41
N GLN A 319 -6.16 -9.85 -9.03
CA GLN A 319 -6.74 -8.87 -9.95
C GLN A 319 -5.73 -7.77 -10.33
N ILE A 320 -4.91 -7.29 -9.39
CA ILE A 320 -3.92 -6.23 -9.64
C ILE A 320 -2.59 -6.75 -10.20
N ALA A 321 -2.24 -8.02 -9.94
CA ALA A 321 -0.96 -8.64 -10.33
C ALA A 321 -0.51 -8.40 -11.79
N PRO A 322 -1.39 -8.44 -12.82
CA PRO A 322 -1.02 -8.19 -14.22
C PRO A 322 -0.61 -6.73 -14.53
N TYR A 323 -1.00 -5.78 -13.68
CA TYR A 323 -0.76 -4.34 -13.86
C TYR A 323 0.51 -3.85 -13.16
N ILE A 324 1.06 -4.63 -12.23
CA ILE A 324 2.28 -4.34 -11.47
C ILE A 324 3.52 -4.74 -12.29
N ARG A 325 4.53 -3.86 -12.36
CA ARG A 325 5.74 -4.06 -13.18
C ARG A 325 7.02 -4.21 -12.37
N GLU A 326 6.94 -3.86 -11.10
CA GLU A 326 8.02 -3.81 -10.14
C GLU A 326 8.54 -5.22 -9.89
N ARG A 327 9.81 -5.49 -10.24
CA ARG A 327 10.49 -6.76 -9.89
C ARG A 327 10.69 -6.93 -8.39
N ASN A 328 10.80 -5.82 -7.66
CA ASN A 328 10.87 -5.75 -6.20
C ASN A 328 9.63 -4.97 -5.74
N LEU A 329 8.63 -5.70 -5.24
CA LEU A 329 7.32 -5.18 -4.85
C LEU A 329 7.16 -5.30 -3.35
N ARG A 330 6.85 -4.19 -2.66
CA ARG A 330 6.41 -4.25 -1.27
C ARG A 330 4.90 -4.41 -1.25
N VAL A 331 4.41 -5.33 -0.42
CA VAL A 331 2.99 -5.61 -0.23
C VAL A 331 2.64 -5.35 1.22
N ILE A 332 1.79 -4.35 1.47
CA ILE A 332 1.50 -3.86 2.80
C ILE A 332 0.04 -4.18 3.13
N PHE A 333 -0.19 -5.09 4.08
CA PHE A 333 -1.55 -5.39 4.52
C PHE A 333 -2.05 -4.26 5.43
N PHE A 334 -3.22 -3.70 5.09
CA PHE A 334 -3.94 -2.73 5.90
C PHE A 334 -5.20 -3.40 6.49
N ASP A 335 -5.41 -3.48 7.80
CA ASP A 335 -4.56 -3.03 8.91
C ASP A 335 -3.96 -4.21 9.70
N LEU A 336 -3.14 -3.88 10.69
CA LEU A 336 -2.58 -4.83 11.64
C LEU A 336 -3.47 -4.87 12.89
N ASP A 337 -4.55 -5.64 12.84
CA ASP A 337 -5.32 -5.98 14.04
C ASP A 337 -5.01 -7.39 14.54
N GLN A 338 -4.47 -7.47 15.75
CA GLN A 338 -4.19 -8.72 16.44
C GLN A 338 -5.35 -9.72 16.48
N LYS A 339 -6.61 -9.24 16.46
CA LYS A 339 -7.80 -10.12 16.45
C LYS A 339 -7.90 -10.99 15.19
N GLN A 340 -7.27 -10.59 14.10
CA GLN A 340 -7.35 -11.25 12.79
C GLN A 340 -6.42 -12.47 12.70
N PHE A 341 -5.46 -12.61 13.61
CA PHE A 341 -4.43 -13.63 13.58
C PHE A 341 -4.90 -14.95 14.21
N THR A 342 -5.24 -15.92 13.37
CA THR A 342 -5.49 -17.34 13.73
C THR A 342 -4.29 -18.22 13.36
N ASP A 343 -4.30 -19.51 13.67
CA ASP A 343 -3.18 -20.41 13.33
C ASP A 343 -2.98 -20.53 11.81
N GLU A 344 -4.07 -20.46 11.03
CA GLU A 344 -4.08 -20.56 9.57
C GLU A 344 -3.58 -19.30 8.84
N THR A 345 -3.69 -18.12 9.48
CA THR A 345 -3.40 -16.80 8.89
C THR A 345 -2.07 -16.71 8.13
N GLU A 346 -1.01 -17.37 8.62
CA GLU A 346 0.30 -17.36 7.96
C GLU A 346 0.24 -18.01 6.57
N LYS A 347 -0.45 -19.15 6.46
CA LYS A 347 -0.64 -19.89 5.21
C LYS A 347 -1.55 -19.14 4.23
N GLU A 348 -2.58 -18.47 4.76
CA GLU A 348 -3.51 -17.68 3.97
C GLU A 348 -2.85 -16.41 3.41
N LEU A 349 -2.06 -15.69 4.21
CA LEU A 349 -1.26 -14.56 3.76
C LEU A 349 -0.24 -14.97 2.70
N GLU A 350 0.45 -16.10 2.87
CA GLU A 350 1.36 -16.64 1.86
C GLU A 350 0.64 -16.97 0.54
N ALA A 351 -0.61 -17.44 0.60
CA ALA A 351 -1.44 -17.64 -0.60
C ALA A 351 -1.84 -16.31 -1.28
N VAL A 352 -1.99 -15.20 -0.54
CA VAL A 352 -2.14 -13.86 -1.13
C VAL A 352 -0.85 -13.40 -1.81
N LEU A 353 0.30 -13.60 -1.15
CA LEU A 353 1.61 -13.18 -1.67
C LEU A 353 2.01 -13.98 -2.92
N ALA A 354 1.60 -15.25 -3.02
CA ALA A 354 1.85 -16.10 -4.17
C ALA A 354 1.23 -15.59 -5.48
N GLU A 355 0.06 -14.91 -5.43
CA GLU A 355 -0.57 -14.28 -6.61
C GLU A 355 0.26 -13.11 -7.18
N LEU A 356 1.25 -12.62 -6.42
CA LEU A 356 2.06 -11.46 -6.76
C LEU A 356 3.51 -11.82 -7.11
N ARG A 357 3.90 -13.10 -7.16
CA ARG A 357 5.26 -13.56 -7.48
C ARG A 357 5.40 -14.00 -8.94
#